data_AF-A0A976M5F8-F1
#
_entry.id   AF-A0A976M5F8-F1
#
_cell.length_a   1.000
_cell.length_b   1.000
_cell.length_c   1.000
_cell.angle_alpha   90.00
_cell.angle_beta   90.00
_cell.angle_gamma   90.00
#
_symmetry.space_group_name_H-M   'P 1'
#
loop_
_entity.id
_entity.type
_entity.pdbx_description
1 polymer ?
#
loop_
_entity_poly.entity_id
_entity_poly.type
_entity_poly.pdbx_seq_one_letter_code
_entity_poly.pdbx_strand_id
1 'polypeptide(L)'
;MDSSDGVELKDEVAVSVLFKVLGGKGGFGKILKSQAKKKSQSSNLDSCRNLQGQRIRTVRLSEQMNRWKEQQSDQEKVDKKFYKVPKKAESLDTEKAETFNDEKYVETIQKEVSKVKHTVLKGFDNKLNRESQEQKMSEELENKRSNVLDACLDVYDL
;
A
#
# COMPACT_ATOMS: atom_id res chain seq x y z
N MET A 1 -68.18 -47.50 -34.70
CA MET A 1 -67.74 -48.15 -33.46
C MET A 1 -66.24 -47.91 -33.31
N ASP A 2 -65.77 -46.67 -33.51
CA ASP A 2 -65.79 -45.53 -32.57
C ASP A 2 -64.67 -45.72 -31.53
N SER A 3 -63.70 -44.85 -31.29
CA SER A 3 -63.35 -43.53 -31.83
C SER A 3 -61.88 -43.31 -31.51
N SER A 4 -61.17 -42.61 -32.40
CA SER A 4 -59.84 -42.07 -32.20
C SER A 4 -59.87 -40.90 -31.22
N ASP A 5 -59.42 -41.09 -29.98
CA ASP A 5 -59.19 -39.99 -29.04
C ASP A 5 -57.86 -39.32 -29.36
N GLY A 6 -57.93 -38.37 -30.30
CA GLY A 6 -56.87 -37.40 -30.53
C GLY A 6 -56.83 -36.40 -29.37
N VAL A 7 -55.71 -36.37 -28.65
CA VAL A 7 -55.42 -35.28 -27.71
C VAL A 7 -54.63 -34.22 -28.46
N GLU A 8 -55.32 -33.19 -28.94
CA GLU A 8 -54.69 -31.92 -29.34
C GLU A 8 -54.14 -31.24 -28.07
N LEU A 9 -52.82 -31.27 -27.89
CA LEU A 9 -52.14 -30.39 -26.94
C LEU A 9 -52.03 -29.00 -27.57
N LYS A 10 -53.03 -28.16 -27.29
CA LYS A 10 -52.93 -26.72 -27.50
C LYS A 10 -52.17 -26.10 -26.33
N ASP A 11 -51.29 -25.17 -26.69
CA ASP A 11 -50.34 -24.43 -25.87
C ASP A 11 -49.08 -25.21 -25.50
N GLU A 12 -47.91 -24.65 -25.85
CA GLU A 12 -46.59 -25.16 -25.47
C GLU A 12 -46.45 -25.15 -23.94
N VAL A 13 -46.86 -26.24 -23.28
CA VAL A 13 -46.67 -26.41 -21.84
C VAL A 13 -45.23 -26.83 -21.59
N ALA A 14 -44.38 -25.86 -21.28
CA ALA A 14 -43.01 -26.10 -20.83
C ALA A 14 -43.03 -26.66 -19.39
N VAL A 15 -42.80 -27.97 -19.25
CA VAL A 15 -42.67 -28.62 -17.94
C VAL A 15 -41.19 -28.74 -17.57
N SER A 16 -40.73 -27.96 -16.58
CA SER A 16 -39.38 -28.12 -16.05
C SER A 16 -39.35 -29.21 -14.97
N VAL A 17 -38.65 -30.31 -15.23
CA VAL A 17 -38.46 -31.41 -14.27
C VAL A 17 -37.04 -31.36 -13.73
N LEU A 18 -36.89 -31.15 -12.42
CA LEU A 18 -35.60 -31.12 -11.72
C LEU A 18 -35.37 -32.47 -11.01
N PHE A 19 -34.48 -33.30 -11.56
CA PHE A 19 -34.09 -34.56 -10.92
C PHE A 19 -33.14 -34.32 -9.74
N LYS A 20 -33.40 -34.97 -8.61
CA LYS A 20 -32.45 -35.05 -7.48
C LYS A 20 -31.46 -36.17 -7.77
N VAL A 21 -30.20 -35.83 -8.06
CA VAL A 21 -29.11 -36.81 -8.17
C VAL A 21 -28.83 -37.46 -6.81
N LEU A 22 -28.62 -38.78 -6.80
CA LEU A 22 -28.16 -39.54 -5.63
C LEU A 22 -26.67 -39.26 -5.40
N GLY A 23 -26.39 -38.10 -4.84
CA GLY A 23 -25.04 -37.61 -4.60
C GLY A 23 -25.09 -36.17 -4.14
N GLY A 24 -24.62 -35.92 -2.92
CA GLY A 24 -24.64 -34.60 -2.31
C GLY A 24 -23.83 -33.61 -3.16
N LYS A 25 -24.37 -32.41 -3.32
CA LYS A 25 -23.74 -31.23 -3.95
C LYS A 25 -22.49 -30.82 -3.15
N GLY A 26 -21.44 -31.64 -3.21
CA GLY A 26 -20.27 -31.60 -2.31
C GLY A 26 -19.17 -30.63 -2.73
N GLY A 27 -19.37 -29.90 -3.84
CA GLY A 27 -18.39 -28.93 -4.35
C GLY A 27 -18.13 -27.78 -3.37
N PHE A 28 -19.17 -27.26 -2.73
CA PHE A 28 -19.06 -26.14 -1.79
C PHE A 28 -18.14 -26.46 -0.59
N GLY A 29 -18.30 -27.64 0.01
CA GLY A 29 -17.44 -28.08 1.12
C GLY A 29 -15.98 -28.31 0.71
N LYS A 30 -15.73 -28.83 -0.50
CA LYS A 30 -14.37 -28.98 -1.06
C LYS A 30 -13.72 -27.63 -1.35
N ILE A 31 -14.50 -26.68 -1.88
CA ILE A 31 -14.09 -25.30 -2.12
C ILE A 31 -13.74 -24.62 -0.79
N LEU A 32 -14.59 -24.72 0.23
CA LEU A 32 -14.31 -24.17 1.57
C LEU A 32 -13.05 -24.78 2.19
N LYS A 33 -12.86 -26.10 2.10
CA LYS A 33 -11.63 -26.76 2.59
C LYS A 33 -10.38 -26.30 1.83
N SER A 34 -10.48 -26.04 0.52
CA SER A 34 -9.38 -25.51 -0.28
C SER A 34 -9.06 -24.05 0.08
N GLN A 35 -10.07 -23.21 0.28
CA GLN A 35 -9.91 -21.82 0.67
C GLN A 35 -9.40 -21.66 2.10
N ALA A 36 -9.80 -22.54 3.02
CA ALA A 36 -9.33 -22.54 4.41
C ALA A 36 -7.80 -22.70 4.49
N LYS A 37 -7.18 -23.49 3.59
CA LYS A 37 -5.72 -23.61 3.51
C LYS A 37 -5.04 -22.32 3.02
N LYS A 38 -5.73 -21.47 2.26
CA LYS A 38 -5.20 -20.20 1.73
C LYS A 38 -5.31 -19.03 2.71
N LYS A 39 -6.17 -19.13 3.73
CA LYS A 39 -6.25 -18.16 4.83
C LYS A 39 -5.21 -18.54 5.88
N SER A 40 -3.95 -18.23 5.61
CA SER A 40 -2.93 -18.24 6.66
C SER A 40 -3.36 -17.29 7.79
N GLN A 41 -2.92 -17.59 9.01
CA GLN A 41 -3.23 -16.86 10.24
C GLN A 41 -3.25 -15.34 10.01
N SER A 42 -4.21 -14.64 10.64
CA SER A 42 -4.36 -13.20 10.47
C SER A 42 -3.04 -12.48 10.72
N SER A 43 -2.57 -11.69 9.75
CA SER A 43 -1.35 -10.88 9.87
C SER A 43 -1.46 -9.78 10.95
N ASN A 44 -2.66 -9.52 11.47
CA ASN A 44 -2.92 -8.53 12.49
C ASN A 44 -2.64 -9.07 13.90
N LEU A 45 -1.35 -9.27 14.20
CA LEU A 45 -0.85 -9.60 15.54
C LEU A 45 -1.16 -8.49 16.58
N ASP A 46 -1.39 -7.27 16.10
CA ASP A 46 -1.62 -6.07 16.91
C ASP A 46 -2.93 -6.11 17.70
N SER A 47 -3.90 -6.88 17.20
CA SER A 47 -5.20 -7.09 17.82
C SER A 47 -5.17 -8.06 19.00
N CYS A 48 -4.11 -8.87 19.11
CA CYS A 48 -3.96 -9.85 20.19
C CYS A 48 -3.72 -9.16 21.53
N ARG A 49 -3.98 -9.91 22.61
CA ARG A 49 -3.73 -9.51 23.99
C ARG A 49 -2.49 -10.24 24.54
N ASN A 50 -1.73 -9.60 25.42
CA ASN A 50 -0.66 -10.26 26.20
C ASN A 50 -1.24 -11.02 27.42
N LEU A 51 -0.40 -11.75 28.15
CA LEU A 51 -0.79 -12.48 29.37
C LEU A 51 -1.31 -11.54 30.48
N GLN A 52 -0.92 -10.26 30.44
CA GLN A 52 -1.42 -9.21 31.32
C GLN A 52 -2.72 -8.55 30.82
N GLY A 53 -3.31 -9.00 29.71
CA GLY A 53 -4.59 -8.49 29.17
C GLY A 53 -4.50 -7.16 28.39
N GLN A 54 -3.32 -6.65 28.10
CA GLN A 54 -3.10 -5.46 27.27
C GLN A 54 -3.03 -5.82 25.79
N ARG A 55 -3.48 -4.95 24.89
CA ARG A 55 -3.31 -5.17 23.43
C ARG A 55 -1.85 -4.99 23.05
N ILE A 56 -1.34 -5.85 22.15
CA ILE A 56 0.05 -5.78 21.64
C ILE A 56 0.33 -4.40 21.03
N ARG A 57 -0.66 -3.79 20.38
CA ARG A 57 -0.61 -2.40 19.89
C ARG A 57 -0.17 -1.41 20.94
N THR A 58 -0.84 -1.43 22.08
CA THR A 58 -0.62 -0.47 23.18
C THR A 58 0.78 -0.62 23.74
N VAL A 59 1.25 -1.87 23.89
CA VAL A 59 2.61 -2.16 24.36
C VAL A 59 3.64 -1.58 23.39
N ARG A 60 3.55 -1.89 22.10
CA ARG A 60 4.51 -1.40 21.09
C ARG A 60 4.54 0.13 21.01
N LEU A 61 3.37 0.77 21.06
CA LEU A 61 3.27 2.24 21.07
C LEU A 61 3.96 2.84 22.32
N SER A 62 3.76 2.23 23.48
CA SER A 62 4.39 2.69 24.72
C SER A 62 5.91 2.55 24.69
N GLU A 63 6.42 1.44 24.14
CA GLU A 63 7.87 1.23 23.94
C GLU A 63 8.45 2.24 22.96
N GLN A 64 7.75 2.51 21.85
CA GLN A 64 8.18 3.50 20.87
C GLN A 64 8.23 4.91 21.47
N MET A 65 7.22 5.28 22.25
CA MET A 65 7.18 6.55 22.98
C MET A 65 8.33 6.69 23.97
N ASN A 66 8.64 5.62 24.71
CA ASN A 66 9.76 5.62 25.65
C ASN A 66 11.10 5.77 24.95
N ARG A 67 11.33 5.01 23.86
CA ARG A 67 12.55 5.13 23.05
C ARG A 67 12.72 6.54 22.48
N TRP A 68 11.64 7.17 22.03
CA TRP A 68 11.69 8.54 21.53
C TRP A 68 12.06 9.54 22.64
N LYS A 69 11.49 9.38 23.84
CA LYS A 69 11.86 10.22 25.00
C LYS A 69 13.32 10.04 25.40
N GLU A 70 13.82 8.81 25.40
CA GLU A 70 15.23 8.50 25.68
C GLU A 70 16.15 9.20 24.67
N GLN A 71 15.84 9.07 23.36
CA GLN A 71 16.59 9.72 22.30
C GLN A 71 16.59 11.25 22.41
N GLN A 72 15.45 11.86 22.75
CA GLN A 72 15.37 13.31 23.02
C GLN A 72 16.24 13.70 24.22
N SER A 73 16.21 12.92 25.30
CA SER A 73 17.03 13.19 26.49
C SER A 73 18.52 13.10 26.20
N ASP A 74 18.93 12.19 25.32
CA ASP A 74 20.33 12.03 24.94
C ASP A 74 20.78 13.12 23.97
N GLN A 75 19.92 13.54 23.03
CA GLN A 75 20.16 14.73 22.21
C GLN A 75 20.33 15.98 23.07
N GLU A 76 19.45 16.20 24.04
CA GLU A 76 19.54 17.35 24.94
C GLU A 76 20.83 17.32 25.79
N LYS A 77 21.29 16.14 26.23
CA LYS A 77 22.59 16.00 26.93
C LYS A 77 23.77 16.30 26.02
N VAL A 78 23.72 15.87 24.77
CA VAL A 78 24.75 16.17 23.76
C VAL A 78 24.77 17.67 23.51
N ASP A 79 23.63 18.28 23.23
CA ASP A 79 23.51 19.72 23.00
C ASP A 79 23.96 20.53 24.22
N LYS A 80 23.60 20.14 25.44
CA LYS A 80 24.09 20.80 26.67
C LYS A 80 25.59 20.62 26.92
N LYS A 81 26.23 19.58 26.36
CA LYS A 81 27.68 19.38 26.47
C LYS A 81 28.45 20.16 25.39
N PHE A 82 27.94 20.20 24.16
CA PHE A 82 28.57 20.90 23.04
C PHE A 82 28.28 22.41 23.03
N TYR A 83 27.09 22.84 23.46
CA TYR A 83 26.68 24.24 23.54
C TYR A 83 26.72 24.83 24.95
N LYS A 84 27.66 24.38 25.80
CA LYS A 84 28.19 25.25 26.87
C LYS A 84 29.03 26.35 26.23
N VAL A 85 28.42 27.15 25.36
CA VAL A 85 28.96 28.45 24.99
C VAL A 85 28.91 29.26 26.27
N PRO A 86 30.04 29.65 26.87
CA PRO A 86 30.00 30.55 28.01
C PRO A 86 29.22 31.77 27.55
N LYS A 87 28.13 32.10 28.25
CA LYS A 87 27.49 33.40 28.11
C LYS A 87 28.56 34.41 28.49
N LYS A 88 29.28 34.94 27.51
CA LYS A 88 30.24 36.01 27.70
C LYS A 88 29.45 37.18 28.29
N ALA A 89 29.62 37.37 29.59
CA ALA A 89 29.31 38.62 30.23
C ALA A 89 30.27 39.65 29.62
N GLU A 90 29.66 40.67 29.04
CA GLU A 90 30.21 41.99 28.68
C GLU A 90 31.54 42.10 27.92
N SER A 91 31.48 43.07 27.00
CA SER A 91 32.56 43.93 26.49
C SER A 91 33.37 43.49 25.26
N LEU A 92 33.69 44.53 24.49
CA LEU A 92 34.80 44.70 23.55
C LEU A 92 34.48 44.44 22.07
N ASP A 93 34.36 45.57 21.37
CA ASP A 93 34.80 45.87 20.01
C ASP A 93 34.51 44.83 18.93
N THR A 94 33.69 45.26 17.97
CA THR A 94 33.48 44.57 16.68
C THR A 94 34.80 44.53 15.90
N GLU A 95 35.66 43.56 16.21
CA GLU A 95 36.67 43.11 15.27
C GLU A 95 35.92 42.58 14.04
N LYS A 96 36.09 43.28 12.92
CA LYS A 96 35.60 42.84 11.61
C LYS A 96 36.05 41.40 11.41
N ALA A 97 35.10 40.46 11.46
CA ALA A 97 35.36 39.09 11.06
C ALA A 97 35.98 39.14 9.66
N GLU A 98 37.22 38.68 9.52
CA GLU A 98 37.87 38.55 8.22
C GLU A 98 37.06 37.55 7.41
N THR A 99 36.22 38.08 6.52
CA THR A 99 35.42 37.29 5.61
C THR A 99 36.36 36.70 4.57
N PHE A 100 36.52 35.37 4.60
CA PHE A 100 37.16 34.60 3.55
C PHE A 100 36.31 34.68 2.27
N ASN A 101 36.52 35.74 1.49
CA ASN A 101 35.86 35.98 0.21
C ASN A 101 36.78 35.53 -0.92
N ASP A 102 37.06 34.23 -1.00
CA ASP A 102 37.74 33.67 -2.17
C ASP A 102 36.68 33.42 -3.27
N GLU A 103 36.63 34.29 -4.28
CA GLU A 103 35.62 34.28 -5.35
C GLU A 103 35.56 32.91 -6.06
N LYS A 104 36.72 32.26 -6.24
CA LYS A 104 36.81 30.93 -6.85
C LYS A 104 36.14 29.85 -6.01
N TYR A 105 36.22 29.95 -4.70
CA TYR A 105 35.58 29.01 -3.78
C TYR A 105 34.06 29.18 -3.83
N VAL A 106 33.57 30.42 -3.80
CA VAL A 106 32.14 30.72 -3.90
C VAL A 106 31.54 30.21 -5.22
N GLU A 107 32.23 30.41 -6.34
CA GLU A 107 31.80 29.86 -7.63
C GLU A 107 31.75 28.33 -7.64
N THR A 108 32.71 27.67 -6.99
CA THR A 108 32.77 26.20 -6.91
C THR A 108 31.56 25.67 -6.14
N ILE A 109 31.27 26.27 -4.98
CA ILE A 109 30.09 25.95 -4.16
C ILE A 109 28.80 26.14 -4.97
N GLN A 110 28.66 27.26 -5.69
CA GLN A 110 27.46 27.52 -6.50
C GLN A 110 27.27 26.49 -7.63
N LYS A 111 28.35 26.07 -8.29
CA LYS A 111 28.33 25.02 -9.31
C LYS A 111 27.93 23.67 -8.71
N GLU A 112 28.47 23.30 -7.56
CA GLU A 112 28.13 22.06 -6.87
C GLU A 112 26.67 22.02 -6.44
N VAL A 113 26.19 23.09 -5.80
CA VAL A 113 24.78 23.23 -5.38
C VAL A 113 23.85 23.11 -6.59
N SER A 114 24.20 23.74 -7.71
CA SER A 114 23.41 23.66 -8.95
C SER A 114 23.38 22.24 -9.53
N LYS A 115 24.51 21.52 -9.52
CA LYS A 115 24.58 20.10 -9.95
C LYS A 115 23.72 19.19 -9.08
N VAL A 116 23.77 19.36 -7.76
CA VAL A 116 22.95 18.57 -6.83
C VAL A 116 21.47 18.82 -7.09
N LYS A 117 21.06 20.09 -7.19
CA LYS A 117 19.67 20.47 -7.51
C LYS A 117 19.20 19.81 -8.81
N HIS A 118 19.98 19.92 -9.89
CA HIS A 118 19.64 19.33 -11.17
C HIS A 118 19.51 17.79 -11.10
N THR A 119 20.42 17.13 -10.39
CA THR A 119 20.41 15.67 -10.24
C THR A 119 19.17 15.19 -9.49
N VAL A 120 18.79 15.90 -8.41
CA VAL A 120 17.60 15.59 -7.62
C VAL A 120 16.34 15.77 -8.47
N LEU A 121 16.21 16.91 -9.17
CA LEU A 121 15.05 17.17 -10.05
C LEU A 121 14.90 16.10 -11.12
N LYS A 122 15.98 15.75 -11.81
CA LYS A 122 15.99 14.68 -12.81
C LYS A 122 15.60 13.32 -12.21
N GLY A 123 16.00 13.05 -10.97
CA GLY A 123 15.59 11.86 -10.22
C GLY A 123 14.08 11.83 -9.97
N PHE A 124 13.47 12.96 -9.62
CA PHE A 124 12.02 13.09 -9.46
C PHE A 124 11.27 12.89 -10.77
N ASP A 125 11.72 13.52 -11.87
CA ASP A 125 11.09 13.36 -13.18
C ASP A 125 11.11 11.90 -13.65
N ASN A 126 12.23 11.20 -13.43
CA ASN A 126 12.34 9.77 -13.75
C ASN A 126 11.37 8.91 -12.92
N LYS A 127 11.18 9.25 -11.64
CA LYS A 127 10.22 8.54 -10.77
C LYS A 127 8.78 8.76 -11.25
N LEU A 128 8.40 9.99 -11.55
CA LEU A 128 7.06 10.32 -12.07
C LEU A 128 6.77 9.66 -13.41
N ASN A 129 7.76 9.62 -14.32
CA ASN A 129 7.64 8.94 -15.59
C ASN A 129 7.44 7.42 -15.42
N ARG A 130 8.15 6.81 -14.47
CA ARG A 130 8.00 5.38 -14.18
C ARG A 130 6.62 5.06 -13.59
N GLU A 131 6.14 5.87 -12.66
CA GLU A 131 4.78 5.72 -12.10
C GLU A 131 3.70 5.88 -13.18
N SER A 132 3.88 6.83 -14.10
CA SER A 132 2.96 7.03 -15.24
C SER A 132 2.97 5.84 -16.21
N GLN A 133 4.12 5.21 -16.42
CA GLN A 133 4.21 3.98 -17.23
C GLN A 133 3.53 2.80 -16.53
N GLU A 134 3.75 2.62 -15.23
CA GLU A 134 3.11 1.56 -14.44
C GLU A 134 1.58 1.69 -14.45
N GLN A 135 1.05 2.93 -14.37
CA GLN A 135 -0.39 3.19 -14.49
C GLN A 135 -0.94 2.83 -15.87
N LYS A 136 -0.27 3.27 -16.95
CA LYS A 136 -0.68 2.93 -18.32
C LYS A 136 -0.69 1.42 -18.57
N MET A 137 0.32 0.71 -18.07
CA MET A 137 0.38 -0.75 -18.18
C MET A 137 -0.76 -1.41 -17.41
N SER A 138 -1.13 -0.90 -16.23
CA SER A 138 -2.26 -1.41 -15.45
C SER A 138 -3.59 -1.19 -16.16
N GLU A 139 -3.80 0.00 -16.72
CA GLU A 139 -5.02 0.37 -17.46
C GLU A 139 -5.16 -0.44 -18.75
N GLU A 140 -4.05 -0.68 -19.46
CA GLU A 140 -4.03 -1.56 -20.64
C GLU A 140 -4.39 -3.01 -20.29
N LEU A 141 -3.93 -3.51 -19.13
CA LEU A 141 -4.21 -4.86 -18.65
C LEU A 141 -5.67 -5.02 -18.22
N GLU A 142 -6.24 -3.97 -17.62
CA GLU A 142 -7.65 -3.90 -17.25
C GLU A 142 -8.55 -3.88 -18.50
N ASN A 143 -8.18 -3.11 -19.53
CA ASN A 143 -8.88 -3.09 -20.82
C ASN A 143 -8.85 -4.47 -21.50
N LYS A 144 -7.69 -5.15 -21.52
CA LYS A 144 -7.59 -6.51 -22.04
C LYS A 144 -8.48 -7.48 -21.27
N ARG A 145 -8.51 -7.38 -19.94
CA ARG A 145 -9.39 -8.20 -19.10
C ARG A 145 -10.86 -7.94 -19.42
N SER A 146 -11.25 -6.69 -19.60
CA SER A 146 -12.62 -6.32 -19.99
C SER A 146 -12.99 -6.95 -21.34
N ASN A 147 -12.15 -6.80 -22.35
CA ASN A 147 -12.39 -7.35 -23.69
C ASN A 147 -12.53 -8.87 -23.68
N VAL A 148 -11.73 -9.57 -22.87
CA VAL A 148 -11.84 -11.03 -22.73
C VAL A 148 -13.15 -11.43 -22.05
N LEU A 149 -13.58 -10.70 -21.02
CA LEU A 149 -14.84 -10.96 -20.34
C LEU A 149 -16.04 -10.73 -21.27
N ASP A 150 -15.99 -9.64 -22.05
CA ASP A 150 -17.00 -9.30 -23.06
C ASP A 150 -17.14 -10.42 -24.11
N ALA A 151 -16.02 -10.84 -24.69
CA ALA A 151 -15.98 -11.95 -25.65
C ALA A 151 -16.46 -13.29 -25.06
N CYS A 152 -16.27 -13.52 -23.76
CA CYS A 152 -16.79 -14.71 -23.08
C CYS A 152 -18.29 -14.63 -22.78
N LEU A 153 -18.83 -13.43 -22.59
CA LEU A 153 -20.26 -13.20 -22.32
C LEU A 153 -21.08 -13.28 -23.61
N ASP A 154 -20.53 -12.84 -24.75
CA ASP A 154 -21.14 -12.97 -26.08
C ASP A 154 -21.41 -14.43 -26.48
N VAL A 155 -20.61 -15.38 -25.98
CA VAL A 155 -20.81 -16.83 -26.24
C VAL A 155 -22.07 -17.38 -25.56
N TYR A 156 -22.63 -16.66 -24.59
CA TYR A 156 -23.80 -17.08 -23.83
C TYR A 156 -25.12 -16.37 -24.23
N ASP A 157 -25.14 -15.55 -25.29
CA ASP A 157 -26.33 -14.82 -25.81
C ASP A 157 -27.29 -14.36 -24.69
N LEU A 158 -26.78 -13.53 -23.78
CA LEU A 158 -27.53 -12.88 -22.69
C LEU A 158 -27.71 -11.39 -22.98
#